data_AF-A0A392M7L7-F1
#
_entry.id   AF-A0A392M7L7-F1
#
_cell.length_a   1.000
_cell.length_b   1.000
_cell.length_c   1.000
_cell.angle_alpha   90.00
_cell.angle_beta   90.00
_cell.angle_gamma   90.00
#
_symmetry.space_group_name_H-M   'P 1'
#
loop_
_entity.id
_entity.type
_entity.pdbx_description
1 polymer ?
#
loop_
_entity_poly.entity_id
_entity_poly.type
_entity_poly.pdbx_seq_one_letter_code
_entity_poly.pdbx_strand_id
1 'polypeptide(L)'
;TWPTENELEKAAEDRKQKKIRKRKLPAGTSEYQAAWIINESDEEVSDSDNEDGMVLDEGDEFPGQEGNKYLDLDGDGASLRLGDSEDETDNESMMEVDTMTREKIEDELKELKEAHAADVEYPDEVDTPLDVPARERFAKYRGLKSFRNSSWDPKESLPQDYAKIFAFNQKNAKIFAYDNFKRIQKHVLAKALELDEEGREDCIPVGSYARLHIKEVPSAAASKLCTLAKTAPVTACGLLKHESKISVLHFSVKKHETYDAPIKSKEELIFHVGFRQFVGRPTFSSEFINTDKNKMERFLHAGRFSVASIYAPISFPPLPTIVLKRVGEDATVAAVGSLKTVDPARIILKRVILTGYRL
;
A
#
# COMPACT_ATOMS: atom_id res chain seq x y z
N THR A 1 20.16 -30.67 -47.01
CA THR A 1 21.49 -31.13 -46.53
C THR A 1 21.46 -31.05 -45.02
N TRP A 2 21.82 -32.13 -44.34
CA TRP A 2 21.83 -32.14 -42.86
C TRP A 2 23.00 -31.27 -42.35
N PRO A 3 22.82 -30.53 -41.24
CA PRO A 3 23.89 -29.73 -40.65
C PRO A 3 25.08 -30.61 -40.30
N THR A 4 26.28 -30.10 -40.57
CA THR A 4 27.51 -30.83 -40.26
C THR A 4 27.79 -30.85 -38.76
N GLU A 5 28.48 -31.88 -38.26
CA GLU A 5 28.78 -32.09 -36.83
C GLU A 5 29.46 -30.86 -36.21
N ASN A 6 30.33 -30.18 -36.98
CA ASN A 6 30.98 -28.93 -36.59
C ASN A 6 30.04 -27.72 -36.46
N GLU A 7 28.92 -27.68 -37.19
CA GLU A 7 27.92 -26.60 -37.09
C GLU A 7 27.00 -26.80 -35.87
N LEU A 8 26.72 -28.07 -35.52
CA LEU A 8 26.01 -28.44 -34.30
C LEU A 8 26.83 -28.17 -33.04
N GLU A 9 28.14 -28.41 -33.08
CA GLU A 9 29.05 -28.09 -31.99
C GLU A 9 29.18 -26.58 -31.77
N LYS A 10 29.32 -25.79 -32.83
CA LYS A 10 29.32 -24.31 -32.72
C LYS A 10 28.01 -23.78 -32.14
N ALA A 11 26.86 -24.29 -32.60
CA ALA A 11 25.57 -23.90 -32.04
C ALA A 11 25.42 -24.30 -30.56
N ALA A 12 25.99 -25.44 -30.16
CA ALA A 12 26.01 -25.87 -28.75
C ALA A 12 26.95 -25.01 -27.89
N GLU A 13 28.08 -24.56 -28.43
CA GLU A 13 29.00 -23.63 -27.79
C GLU A 13 28.39 -22.23 -27.63
N ASP A 14 27.71 -21.71 -28.66
CA ASP A 14 26.98 -20.44 -28.58
C ASP A 14 25.83 -20.49 -27.56
N ARG A 15 25.13 -21.64 -27.47
CA ARG A 15 24.08 -21.89 -26.48
C ARG A 15 24.64 -22.02 -25.06
N LYS A 16 25.89 -22.52 -24.91
CA LYS A 16 26.63 -22.53 -23.63
C LYS A 16 27.13 -21.13 -23.25
N GLN A 17 27.65 -20.35 -24.19
CA GLN A 17 28.07 -18.96 -23.93
C GLN A 17 26.90 -18.07 -23.53
N LYS A 18 25.73 -18.22 -24.17
CA LYS A 18 24.47 -17.57 -23.75
C LYS A 18 24.02 -17.98 -22.35
N LYS A 19 24.29 -19.22 -21.90
CA LYS A 19 24.01 -19.70 -20.53
C LYS A 19 25.01 -19.21 -19.47
N ILE A 20 26.25 -18.87 -19.86
CA ILE A 20 27.32 -18.44 -18.93
C ILE A 20 27.17 -16.98 -18.51
N ARG A 21 26.53 -16.12 -19.32
CA ARG A 21 26.22 -14.73 -18.94
C ARG A 21 25.00 -14.67 -17.98
N LYS A 22 25.12 -15.27 -16.79
CA LYS A 22 24.14 -15.06 -15.72
C LYS A 22 24.26 -13.62 -15.21
N ARG A 23 23.27 -12.79 -15.56
CA ARG A 23 23.14 -11.40 -15.13
C ARG A 23 23.03 -11.34 -13.60
N LYS A 24 23.90 -10.57 -12.94
CA LYS A 24 23.72 -10.23 -11.51
C LYS A 24 22.64 -9.17 -11.42
N LEU A 25 21.41 -9.61 -11.22
CA LEU A 25 20.27 -8.72 -11.01
C LEU A 25 20.00 -8.56 -9.51
N PRO A 26 19.58 -7.38 -9.04
CA PRO A 26 19.19 -7.17 -7.65
C PRO A 26 18.01 -8.06 -7.27
N ALA A 27 18.01 -8.57 -6.03
CA ALA A 27 16.98 -9.50 -5.57
C ALA A 27 15.57 -8.90 -5.71
N GLY A 28 14.65 -9.65 -6.34
CA GLY A 28 13.26 -9.23 -6.54
C GLY A 28 12.95 -8.57 -7.89
N THR A 29 13.87 -8.59 -8.87
CA THR A 29 13.59 -8.10 -10.23
C THR A 29 12.78 -9.11 -11.06
N SER A 30 11.70 -8.65 -11.69
CA SER A 30 10.89 -9.48 -12.60
C SER A 30 11.55 -9.64 -13.98
N GLU A 31 11.18 -10.68 -14.75
CA GLU A 31 11.77 -10.97 -16.08
C GLU A 31 11.64 -9.78 -17.05
N TYR A 32 10.55 -9.02 -16.94
CA TYR A 32 10.36 -7.81 -17.72
C TYR A 32 11.30 -6.67 -17.28
N GLN A 33 11.52 -6.48 -15.97
CA GLN A 33 12.49 -5.49 -15.46
C GLN A 33 13.92 -5.83 -15.90
N ALA A 34 14.26 -7.12 -15.93
CA ALA A 34 15.54 -7.61 -16.41
C ALA A 34 15.80 -7.33 -17.90
N ALA A 35 14.75 -7.10 -18.70
CA ALA A 35 14.87 -6.80 -20.13
C ALA A 35 15.29 -5.34 -20.42
N TRP A 36 15.14 -4.43 -19.45
CA TRP A 36 15.46 -3.00 -19.61
C TRP A 36 16.79 -2.58 -18.99
N ILE A 37 17.45 -3.46 -18.25
CA ILE A 37 18.79 -3.21 -17.69
C ILE A 37 19.82 -3.56 -18.75
N ILE A 38 20.26 -2.56 -19.51
CA ILE A 38 21.33 -2.66 -20.50
C ILE A 38 22.67 -2.45 -19.77
N ASN A 39 23.58 -3.42 -19.84
CA ASN A 39 24.96 -3.26 -19.40
C ASN A 39 25.84 -2.83 -20.59
N GLU A 40 26.95 -2.13 -20.34
CA GLU A 40 27.93 -1.67 -21.35
C GLU A 40 28.51 -2.79 -22.25
N SER A 41 28.24 -4.07 -21.94
CA SER A 41 28.61 -5.23 -22.78
C SER A 41 27.59 -5.59 -23.87
N ASP A 42 26.48 -4.85 -23.97
CA ASP A 42 25.38 -5.11 -24.93
C ASP A 42 25.45 -4.21 -26.19
N GLU A 43 26.54 -3.46 -26.42
CA GLU A 43 26.71 -2.59 -27.60
C GLU A 43 27.04 -3.33 -28.92
N GLU A 44 27.14 -4.66 -28.92
CA GLU A 44 27.46 -5.42 -30.14
C GLU A 44 26.44 -6.54 -30.43
N VAL A 45 25.22 -6.19 -30.82
CA VAL A 45 24.41 -7.13 -31.64
C VAL A 45 23.56 -6.39 -32.67
N SER A 46 23.94 -6.58 -33.93
CA SER A 46 23.23 -6.21 -35.15
C SER A 46 21.81 -6.77 -35.20
N ASP A 47 20.86 -5.94 -35.67
CA ASP A 47 19.49 -6.32 -36.06
C ASP A 47 19.50 -7.47 -37.08
N SER A 48 18.70 -8.50 -36.81
CA SER A 48 18.10 -9.36 -37.85
C SER A 48 16.84 -10.00 -37.29
N ASP A 49 15.70 -9.58 -37.83
CA ASP A 49 14.39 -10.20 -37.68
C ASP A 49 14.43 -11.69 -38.06
N ASN A 50 13.69 -12.53 -37.32
CA ASN A 50 12.90 -13.64 -37.88
C ASN A 50 11.96 -14.29 -36.85
N GLU A 51 10.82 -14.71 -37.38
CA GLU A 51 9.56 -15.14 -36.77
C GLU A 51 9.57 -16.49 -36.04
N ASP A 52 8.65 -16.59 -35.06
CA ASP A 52 7.82 -17.72 -34.60
C ASP A 52 8.38 -19.14 -34.30
N GLY A 53 7.95 -19.68 -33.14
CA GLY A 53 7.91 -21.12 -32.88
C GLY A 53 7.78 -21.53 -31.40
N MET A 54 6.54 -21.58 -30.87
CA MET A 54 6.22 -22.20 -29.57
C MET A 54 6.40 -23.73 -29.58
N VAL A 55 7.05 -24.32 -28.57
CA VAL A 55 6.78 -25.71 -28.10
C VAL A 55 7.10 -25.83 -26.59
N LEU A 56 6.23 -26.54 -25.87
CA LEU A 56 6.23 -26.81 -24.43
C LEU A 56 7.11 -28.02 -24.04
N ASP A 57 7.58 -27.98 -22.79
CA ASP A 57 7.50 -29.03 -21.74
C ASP A 57 8.76 -29.76 -21.21
N GLU A 58 8.66 -29.94 -19.88
CA GLU A 58 9.21 -30.94 -18.95
C GLU A 58 10.71 -31.04 -18.58
N GLY A 59 10.96 -31.02 -17.26
CA GLY A 59 12.13 -31.65 -16.63
C GLY A 59 12.76 -30.87 -15.48
N ASP A 60 12.11 -30.88 -14.31
CA ASP A 60 12.69 -30.50 -13.01
C ASP A 60 13.82 -31.45 -12.61
N GLU A 61 14.99 -30.94 -12.20
CA GLU A 61 15.89 -31.67 -11.30
C GLU A 61 16.85 -30.71 -10.56
N PHE A 62 16.60 -30.52 -9.27
CA PHE A 62 17.52 -29.92 -8.29
C PHE A 62 18.50 -30.98 -7.79
N PRO A 63 19.75 -30.58 -7.49
CA PRO A 63 20.28 -30.96 -6.18
C PRO A 63 20.92 -29.77 -5.47
N GLY A 64 20.67 -29.70 -4.16
CA GLY A 64 21.16 -28.64 -3.29
C GLY A 64 22.55 -28.87 -2.74
N GLN A 65 23.11 -27.85 -2.10
CA GLN A 65 23.97 -28.01 -0.93
C GLN A 65 24.12 -26.72 -0.12
N GLU A 66 24.15 -26.92 1.19
CA GLU A 66 24.19 -25.97 2.31
C GLU A 66 25.47 -25.12 2.39
N GLY A 67 25.41 -24.00 3.11
CA GLY A 67 26.60 -23.23 3.48
C GLY A 67 26.31 -21.96 4.29
N ASN A 68 25.91 -22.14 5.54
CA ASN A 68 25.70 -21.08 6.53
C ASN A 68 27.06 -20.53 7.04
N LYS A 69 27.29 -19.21 7.03
CA LYS A 69 28.39 -18.57 7.78
C LYS A 69 28.04 -17.15 8.24
N TYR A 70 27.83 -17.02 9.55
CA TYR A 70 27.89 -15.80 10.34
C TYR A 70 29.31 -15.21 10.35
N LEU A 71 29.44 -13.88 10.36
CA LEU A 71 30.60 -13.16 10.88
C LEU A 71 30.15 -11.78 11.38
N ASP A 72 30.17 -11.63 12.70
CA ASP A 72 30.19 -10.37 13.47
C ASP A 72 31.51 -9.62 13.23
N LEU A 73 31.49 -8.28 13.22
CA LEU A 73 32.65 -7.42 13.52
C LEU A 73 32.18 -6.00 13.94
N ASP A 74 32.45 -5.65 15.20
CA ASP A 74 32.35 -4.33 15.84
C ASP A 74 33.42 -3.33 15.35
N GLY A 75 33.16 -2.01 15.47
CA GLY A 75 34.22 -1.00 15.51
C GLY A 75 33.89 0.47 15.16
N ASP A 76 33.27 1.18 16.11
CA ASP A 76 33.51 2.56 16.61
C ASP A 76 33.86 3.77 15.68
N GLY A 77 33.16 4.90 15.92
CA GLY A 77 33.82 6.22 16.07
C GLY A 77 33.63 7.35 15.02
N ALA A 78 32.75 8.31 15.35
CA ALA A 78 32.85 9.77 15.12
C ALA A 78 32.24 10.48 13.87
N SER A 79 31.08 11.13 14.09
CA SER A 79 30.75 12.58 13.93
C SER A 79 31.16 13.39 12.67
N LEU A 80 30.17 13.79 11.84
CA LEU A 80 29.69 15.18 11.56
C LEU A 80 28.99 15.36 10.18
N ARG A 81 27.66 15.64 10.24
CA ARG A 81 26.84 16.64 9.49
C ARG A 81 26.55 16.58 7.96
N LEU A 82 25.23 16.58 7.70
CA LEU A 82 24.42 17.31 6.70
C LEU A 82 24.57 16.97 5.20
N GLY A 83 23.62 16.18 4.68
CA GLY A 83 23.33 16.00 3.26
C GLY A 83 22.18 15.02 3.05
N ASP A 84 21.18 15.43 2.28
CA ASP A 84 19.89 14.77 2.03
C ASP A 84 20.05 13.33 1.48
N SER A 85 19.77 12.31 2.30
CA SER A 85 19.80 10.90 1.90
C SER A 85 18.53 10.18 2.38
N GLU A 86 17.61 9.93 1.45
CA GLU A 86 16.45 9.06 1.63
C GLU A 86 16.90 7.59 1.61
N ASP A 87 17.40 7.08 2.75
CA ASP A 87 17.57 5.64 2.96
C ASP A 87 16.66 5.19 4.11
N GLU A 88 15.69 4.34 3.78
CA GLU A 88 14.71 3.83 4.73
C GLU A 88 15.34 2.79 5.64
N THR A 89 15.68 3.22 6.84
CA THR A 89 15.76 2.37 8.03
C THR A 89 14.80 2.91 9.07
N ASP A 90 13.56 2.39 9.03
CA ASP A 90 12.54 2.57 10.07
C ASP A 90 12.98 1.81 11.34
N ASN A 91 13.92 2.38 12.12
CA ASN A 91 14.12 2.00 13.52
C ASN A 91 15.01 2.99 14.28
N GLU A 92 14.53 4.22 14.52
CA GLU A 92 14.83 5.05 15.70
C GLU A 92 14.26 6.48 15.54
N SER A 93 12.98 6.65 15.86
CA SER A 93 12.46 7.97 16.27
C SER A 93 11.33 7.78 17.27
N MET A 94 11.68 7.14 18.38
CA MET A 94 10.83 7.04 19.57
C MET A 94 11.25 8.07 20.63
N MET A 95 11.61 9.29 20.21
CA MET A 95 11.91 10.40 21.10
C MET A 95 10.99 11.59 20.84
N GLU A 96 10.15 11.84 21.85
CA GLU A 96 9.56 13.13 22.25
C GLU A 96 8.41 13.72 21.40
N VAL A 97 7.19 13.25 21.71
CA VAL A 97 5.92 13.77 21.16
C VAL A 97 5.35 14.95 21.98
N ASP A 98 5.98 15.39 23.07
CA ASP A 98 5.45 16.49 23.88
C ASP A 98 6.33 17.74 23.79
N THR A 99 5.77 18.78 23.16
CA THR A 99 6.24 20.19 23.05
C THR A 99 6.96 20.61 21.75
N MET A 100 6.33 20.38 20.60
CA MET A 100 6.57 21.26 19.44
C MET A 100 6.15 22.69 19.82
N THR A 101 7.07 23.65 19.80
CA THR A 101 6.77 25.07 20.03
C THR A 101 5.82 25.57 18.95
N ARG A 102 4.89 26.48 19.30
CA ARG A 102 3.90 27.04 18.35
C ARG A 102 4.54 27.53 17.05
N GLU A 103 5.72 28.13 17.16
CA GLU A 103 6.52 28.63 16.02
C GLU A 103 6.91 27.52 15.05
N LYS A 104 7.35 26.34 15.53
CA LYS A 104 7.70 25.21 14.66
C LYS A 104 6.48 24.66 13.93
N ILE A 105 5.32 24.63 14.59
CA ILE A 105 4.05 24.19 13.98
C ILE A 105 3.64 25.16 12.87
N GLU A 106 3.83 26.46 13.08
CA GLU A 106 3.55 27.48 12.07
C GLU A 106 4.50 27.39 10.86
N ASP A 107 5.78 27.15 11.11
CA ASP A 107 6.78 26.95 10.06
C ASP A 107 6.50 25.68 9.24
N GLU A 108 6.24 24.55 9.89
CA GLU A 108 5.83 23.31 9.23
C GLU A 108 4.54 23.49 8.42
N LEU A 109 3.56 24.22 8.97
CA LEU A 109 2.32 24.52 8.27
C LEU A 109 2.56 25.40 7.04
N LYS A 110 3.51 26.35 7.12
CA LYS A 110 3.88 27.23 6.01
C LYS A 110 4.58 26.44 4.92
N GLU A 111 5.55 25.60 5.26
CA GLU A 111 6.23 24.70 4.32
C GLU A 111 5.22 23.75 3.66
N LEU A 112 4.26 23.21 4.43
CA LEU A 112 3.21 22.35 3.90
C LEU A 112 2.27 23.09 2.93
N LYS A 113 1.98 24.36 3.19
CA LYS A 113 1.18 25.21 2.29
C LYS A 113 1.94 25.53 1.01
N GLU A 114 3.23 25.85 1.10
CA GLU A 114 4.10 26.08 -0.05
C GLU A 114 4.23 24.81 -0.90
N ALA A 115 4.44 23.65 -0.27
CA ALA A 115 4.49 22.36 -0.94
C ALA A 115 3.15 22.00 -1.61
N HIS A 116 2.01 22.31 -0.99
CA HIS A 116 0.70 22.12 -1.59
C HIS A 116 0.47 23.07 -2.77
N ALA A 117 0.90 24.33 -2.69
CA ALA A 117 0.82 25.28 -3.79
C ALA A 117 1.69 24.84 -4.98
N ALA A 118 2.92 24.40 -4.70
CA ALA A 118 3.83 23.87 -5.71
C ALA A 118 3.26 22.60 -6.38
N ASP A 119 2.63 21.69 -5.64
CA ASP A 119 1.99 20.48 -6.23
C ASP A 119 0.76 20.81 -7.09
N VAL A 120 0.07 21.92 -6.80
CA VAL A 120 -1.05 22.40 -7.63
C VAL A 120 -0.53 23.02 -8.94
N GLU A 121 0.57 23.76 -8.89
CA GLU A 121 1.17 24.41 -10.06
C GLU A 121 1.95 23.42 -10.94
N TYR A 122 2.73 22.53 -10.30
CA TYR A 122 3.64 21.57 -10.93
C TYR A 122 3.41 20.14 -10.38
N PRO A 123 2.35 19.46 -10.86
CA PRO A 123 1.91 18.20 -10.27
C PRO A 123 2.87 17.05 -10.57
N ASP A 124 3.36 16.40 -9.50
CA ASP A 124 4.29 15.26 -9.54
C ASP A 124 5.68 15.55 -10.16
N GLU A 125 6.06 16.82 -10.30
CA GLU A 125 7.41 17.20 -10.75
C GLU A 125 8.43 17.04 -9.62
N VAL A 126 9.59 16.49 -9.96
CA VAL A 126 10.68 16.27 -9.00
C VAL A 126 12.01 16.58 -9.69
N ASP A 127 12.82 17.41 -9.04
CA ASP A 127 14.17 17.71 -9.49
C ASP A 127 15.10 16.49 -9.34
N THR A 128 15.96 16.29 -10.34
CA THR A 128 17.02 15.29 -10.28
C THR A 128 18.14 15.80 -9.37
N PRO A 129 18.51 15.10 -8.28
CA PRO A 129 19.61 15.54 -7.44
C PRO A 129 20.90 15.53 -8.24
N LEU A 130 21.78 16.47 -7.92
CA LEU A 130 23.09 16.57 -8.57
C LEU A 130 24.09 15.55 -8.00
N ASP A 131 23.87 15.11 -6.77
CA ASP A 131 24.82 14.27 -6.03
C ASP A 131 24.67 12.77 -6.33
N VAL A 132 23.47 12.32 -6.69
CA VAL A 132 23.15 10.89 -6.90
C VAL A 132 22.72 10.64 -8.35
N PRO A 133 23.28 9.64 -9.05
CA PRO A 133 22.82 9.26 -10.37
C PRO A 133 21.31 8.95 -10.39
N ALA A 134 20.59 9.54 -11.34
CA ALA A 134 19.14 9.36 -11.46
C ALA A 134 18.71 7.88 -11.57
N ARG A 135 19.55 7.03 -12.17
CA ARG A 135 19.32 5.58 -12.27
C ARG A 135 19.19 4.91 -10.91
N GLU A 136 19.98 5.34 -9.93
CA GLU A 136 20.01 4.76 -8.58
C GLU A 136 18.85 5.29 -7.75
N ARG A 137 18.64 6.61 -7.76
CA ARG A 137 17.49 7.23 -7.06
C ARG A 137 16.15 6.66 -7.53
N PHE A 138 15.99 6.48 -8.84
CA PHE A 138 14.74 6.01 -9.43
C PHE A 138 14.74 4.52 -9.79
N ALA A 139 15.63 3.71 -9.20
CA ALA A 139 15.77 2.28 -9.52
C ALA A 139 14.46 1.47 -9.33
N LYS A 140 13.59 1.89 -8.40
CA LYS A 140 12.28 1.25 -8.14
C LYS A 140 11.18 1.69 -9.11
N TYR A 141 11.41 2.72 -9.91
CA TYR A 141 10.43 3.25 -10.86
C TYR A 141 10.50 2.51 -12.19
N ARG A 142 9.37 2.49 -12.90
CA ARG A 142 9.31 1.97 -14.28
C ARG A 142 8.52 2.91 -15.18
N GLY A 143 8.97 3.03 -16.42
CA GLY A 143 8.24 3.73 -17.47
C GLY A 143 7.02 2.92 -17.91
N LEU A 144 5.86 3.56 -17.96
CA LEU A 144 4.66 2.98 -18.57
C LEU A 144 4.32 3.77 -19.84
N LYS A 145 4.17 3.07 -20.97
CA LYS A 145 3.77 3.67 -22.24
C LYS A 145 2.38 4.33 -22.15
N SER A 146 1.45 3.69 -21.45
CA SER A 146 0.12 4.24 -21.20
C SER A 146 -0.37 3.86 -19.81
N PHE A 147 -0.74 4.86 -19.00
CA PHE A 147 -1.30 4.63 -17.67
C PHE A 147 -2.60 3.83 -17.71
N ARG A 148 -3.37 3.87 -18.80
CA ARG A 148 -4.63 3.12 -18.93
C ARG A 148 -4.40 1.70 -19.43
N ASN A 149 -3.63 1.53 -20.50
CA ASN A 149 -3.62 0.27 -21.25
C ASN A 149 -2.52 -0.71 -20.83
N SER A 150 -1.42 -0.24 -20.24
CA SER A 150 -0.30 -1.11 -19.85
C SER A 150 -0.68 -2.00 -18.67
N SER A 151 -0.43 -3.31 -18.71
CA SER A 151 -0.72 -4.20 -17.59
C SER A 151 0.17 -3.88 -16.37
N TRP A 152 -0.35 -4.14 -15.17
CA TRP A 152 0.39 -4.10 -13.91
C TRP A 152 -0.08 -5.26 -13.04
N ASP A 153 0.82 -6.11 -12.55
CA ASP A 153 0.45 -7.23 -11.69
C ASP A 153 0.25 -6.75 -10.24
N PRO A 154 -0.95 -6.93 -9.63
CA PRO A 154 -1.19 -6.57 -8.24
C PRO A 154 -0.32 -7.33 -7.22
N LYS A 155 0.26 -8.48 -7.60
CA LYS A 155 1.05 -9.33 -6.69
C LYS A 155 2.56 -9.10 -6.80
N GLU A 156 2.99 -8.17 -7.66
CA GLU A 156 4.40 -7.81 -7.82
C GLU A 156 4.83 -6.88 -6.68
N SER A 157 6.02 -7.11 -6.11
CA SER A 157 6.65 -6.22 -5.11
C SER A 157 5.82 -5.91 -3.86
N LEU A 158 5.13 -6.91 -3.29
CA LEU A 158 4.32 -6.72 -2.09
C LEU A 158 5.18 -6.62 -0.81
N PRO A 159 4.91 -5.64 0.08
CA PRO A 159 5.51 -5.58 1.41
C PRO A 159 5.22 -6.83 2.26
N GLN A 160 6.08 -7.13 3.22
CA GLN A 160 5.90 -8.28 4.12
C GLN A 160 4.58 -8.22 4.91
N ASP A 161 4.08 -7.02 5.21
CA ASP A 161 2.80 -6.85 5.92
C ASP A 161 1.59 -7.31 5.11
N TYR A 162 1.68 -7.33 3.77
CA TYR A 162 0.65 -7.92 2.92
C TYR A 162 0.50 -9.44 3.11
N ALA A 163 1.46 -10.13 3.74
CA ALA A 163 1.29 -11.53 4.11
C ALA A 163 0.37 -11.72 5.34
N LYS A 164 0.22 -10.69 6.18
CA LYS A 164 -0.55 -10.74 7.43
C LYS A 164 -2.03 -10.36 7.24
N ILE A 165 -2.35 -9.68 6.14
CA ILE A 165 -3.71 -9.20 5.89
C ILE A 165 -4.64 -10.32 5.41
N PHE A 166 -5.92 -10.18 5.73
CA PHE A 166 -6.94 -11.06 5.23
C PHE A 166 -7.44 -10.58 3.86
N ALA A 167 -7.24 -11.40 2.83
CA ALA A 167 -7.82 -11.20 1.52
C ALA A 167 -9.06 -12.09 1.34
N PHE A 168 -10.15 -11.53 0.81
CA PHE A 168 -11.36 -12.27 0.45
C PHE A 168 -11.22 -13.12 -0.82
N ASN A 169 -10.02 -13.18 -1.38
CA ASN A 169 -9.71 -13.95 -2.58
C ASN A 169 -9.66 -15.44 -2.22
N GLN A 170 -10.76 -16.16 -2.47
CA GLN A 170 -10.71 -17.62 -2.53
C GLN A 170 -9.73 -18.04 -3.63
N LYS A 171 -8.95 -19.07 -3.29
CA LYS A 171 -8.19 -19.93 -4.21
C LYS A 171 -8.98 -20.08 -5.52
N ASN A 172 -8.41 -19.63 -6.64
CA ASN A 172 -8.93 -19.84 -8.03
C ASN A 172 -10.03 -18.90 -8.56
N ALA A 173 -10.02 -17.60 -8.27
CA ALA A 173 -10.83 -16.64 -9.03
C ALA A 173 -9.94 -15.66 -9.82
N LYS A 174 -9.70 -15.97 -11.10
CA LYS A 174 -9.25 -15.04 -12.15
C LYS A 174 -10.29 -13.92 -12.45
N ILE A 175 -11.31 -13.76 -11.60
CA ILE A 175 -12.50 -12.97 -11.85
C ILE A 175 -12.77 -12.12 -10.59
N PHE A 176 -12.38 -10.85 -10.69
CA PHE A 176 -12.75 -9.69 -9.87
C PHE A 176 -12.92 -9.90 -8.35
N ALA A 177 -11.89 -9.55 -7.57
CA ALA A 177 -11.93 -9.50 -6.09
C ALA A 177 -13.13 -8.70 -5.53
N TYR A 178 -13.53 -7.65 -6.25
CA TYR A 178 -14.68 -6.80 -5.93
C TYR A 178 -16.03 -7.55 -5.88
N ASP A 179 -16.29 -8.45 -6.82
CA ASP A 179 -17.56 -9.19 -6.87
C ASP A 179 -17.67 -10.19 -5.72
N ASN A 180 -16.55 -10.75 -5.28
CA ASN A 180 -16.51 -11.67 -4.15
C ASN A 180 -16.79 -10.94 -2.84
N PHE A 181 -16.28 -9.72 -2.63
CA PHE A 181 -16.59 -8.96 -1.42
C PHE A 181 -18.09 -8.68 -1.28
N LYS A 182 -18.74 -8.22 -2.34
CA LYS A 182 -20.21 -7.98 -2.33
C LYS A 182 -21.01 -9.26 -2.08
N ARG A 183 -20.58 -10.39 -2.64
CA ARG A 183 -21.23 -11.70 -2.40
C ARG A 183 -21.09 -12.12 -0.94
N ILE A 184 -19.88 -12.00 -0.39
CA ILE A 184 -19.59 -12.34 1.02
C ILE A 184 -20.38 -11.43 1.95
N GLN A 185 -20.40 -10.12 1.68
CA GLN A 185 -21.19 -9.15 2.42
C GLN A 185 -22.67 -9.54 2.42
N LYS A 186 -23.27 -9.80 1.24
CA LYS A 186 -24.67 -10.25 1.15
C LYS A 186 -24.93 -11.52 1.95
N HIS A 187 -24.02 -12.49 1.87
CA HIS A 187 -24.15 -13.75 2.59
C HIS A 187 -24.01 -13.58 4.11
N VAL A 188 -23.07 -12.75 4.57
CA VAL A 188 -22.88 -12.45 6.00
C VAL A 188 -24.09 -11.70 6.56
N LEU A 189 -24.61 -10.72 5.82
CA LEU A 189 -25.80 -9.97 6.23
C LEU A 189 -27.06 -10.84 6.23
N ALA A 190 -27.26 -11.67 5.20
CA ALA A 190 -28.39 -12.61 5.16
C ALA A 190 -28.34 -13.59 6.36
N LYS A 191 -27.16 -14.13 6.66
CA LYS A 191 -26.97 -15.01 7.82
C LYS A 191 -27.22 -14.30 9.16
N ALA A 192 -26.87 -13.01 9.26
CA ALA A 192 -27.20 -12.21 10.44
C ALA A 192 -28.72 -12.05 10.60
N LEU A 193 -29.43 -11.77 9.50
CA LEU A 193 -30.89 -11.66 9.52
C LEU A 193 -31.57 -13.00 9.89
N GLU A 194 -31.09 -14.12 9.36
CA GLU A 194 -31.57 -15.47 9.74
C GLU A 194 -31.30 -15.83 11.21
N LEU A 195 -30.37 -15.15 11.87
CA LEU A 195 -30.12 -15.29 13.31
C LEU A 195 -31.04 -14.39 14.14
N ASP A 196 -31.43 -13.25 13.58
CA ASP A 196 -32.38 -12.31 14.20
C ASP A 196 -33.84 -12.78 14.08
N GLU A 197 -34.12 -13.76 13.21
CA GLU A 197 -35.44 -14.39 13.12
C GLU A 197 -35.82 -15.07 14.45
N GLU A 198 -36.98 -14.66 14.99
CA GLU A 198 -37.48 -15.02 16.32
C GLU A 198 -37.61 -16.54 16.49
N GLY A 199 -36.93 -17.11 17.49
CA GLY A 199 -37.14 -18.51 17.91
C GLY A 199 -35.89 -19.33 18.24
N ARG A 200 -34.68 -18.77 18.20
CA ARG A 200 -33.49 -19.46 18.69
C ARG A 200 -33.30 -19.22 20.19
N GLU A 201 -33.26 -20.29 20.97
CA GLU A 201 -32.98 -20.25 22.42
C GLU A 201 -31.60 -19.67 22.75
N ASP A 202 -30.67 -19.64 21.78
CA ASP A 202 -29.28 -19.19 21.95
C ASP A 202 -29.08 -17.66 21.78
N CYS A 203 -30.14 -16.90 21.49
CA CYS A 203 -30.05 -15.47 21.16
C CYS A 203 -30.91 -14.61 22.10
N ILE A 204 -30.44 -13.40 22.40
CA ILE A 204 -31.15 -12.44 23.25
C ILE A 204 -32.04 -11.58 22.36
N PRO A 205 -33.38 -11.55 22.56
CA PRO A 205 -34.26 -10.76 21.71
C PRO A 205 -34.12 -9.26 21.97
N VAL A 206 -34.39 -8.47 20.94
CA VAL A 206 -34.30 -7.00 20.97
C VAL A 206 -35.19 -6.44 22.07
N GLY A 207 -34.66 -5.49 22.86
CA GLY A 207 -35.38 -4.85 23.97
C GLY A 207 -35.23 -5.56 25.32
N SER A 208 -34.51 -6.68 25.39
CA SER A 208 -34.24 -7.38 26.65
C SER A 208 -33.13 -6.72 27.46
N TYR A 209 -33.27 -6.73 28.79
CA TYR A 209 -32.19 -6.35 29.70
C TYR A 209 -31.23 -7.53 29.87
N ALA A 210 -29.97 -7.33 29.48
CA ALA A 210 -28.93 -8.37 29.53
C ALA A 210 -27.71 -7.92 30.33
N ARG A 211 -27.04 -8.89 30.97
CA ARG A 211 -25.74 -8.70 31.62
C ARG A 211 -24.67 -9.40 30.78
N LEU A 212 -23.74 -8.62 30.21
CA LEU A 212 -22.65 -9.15 29.39
C LEU A 212 -21.43 -9.48 30.25
N HIS A 213 -20.97 -10.72 30.19
CA HIS A 213 -19.74 -11.17 30.84
C HIS A 213 -18.65 -11.37 29.77
N ILE A 214 -17.75 -10.41 29.64
CA ILE A 214 -16.66 -10.44 28.66
C ILE A 214 -15.43 -11.06 29.31
N LYS A 215 -14.86 -12.08 28.67
CA LYS A 215 -13.63 -12.74 29.13
C LYS A 215 -12.39 -11.93 28.70
N GLU A 216 -11.32 -12.05 29.48
CA GLU A 216 -9.97 -11.54 29.13
C GLU A 216 -9.88 -10.03 28.86
N VAL A 217 -10.65 -9.23 29.59
CA VAL A 217 -10.51 -7.77 29.53
C VAL A 217 -9.29 -7.33 30.35
N PRO A 218 -8.31 -6.61 29.76
CA PRO A 218 -7.18 -6.07 30.51
C PRO A 218 -7.64 -5.14 31.64
N SER A 219 -7.04 -5.27 32.83
CA SER A 219 -7.43 -4.51 34.02
C SER A 219 -7.36 -2.99 33.80
N ALA A 220 -6.35 -2.52 33.06
CA ALA A 220 -6.19 -1.12 32.70
C ALA A 220 -7.30 -0.59 31.76
N ALA A 221 -7.84 -1.45 30.87
CA ALA A 221 -8.95 -1.07 30.02
C ALA A 221 -10.25 -1.03 30.83
N ALA A 222 -10.47 -2.01 31.71
CA ALA A 222 -11.64 -2.07 32.57
C ALA A 222 -11.74 -0.86 33.50
N SER A 223 -10.65 -0.43 34.15
CA SER A 223 -10.66 0.73 35.05
C SER A 223 -10.97 2.05 34.32
N LYS A 224 -10.40 2.23 33.11
CA LYS A 224 -10.72 3.36 32.23
C LYS A 224 -12.20 3.37 31.84
N LEU A 225 -12.73 2.22 31.42
CA LEU A 225 -14.16 2.09 31.08
C LEU A 225 -15.07 2.40 32.27
N CYS A 226 -14.77 1.91 33.47
CA CYS A 226 -15.54 2.22 34.67
C CYS A 226 -15.54 3.71 35.03
N THR A 227 -14.45 4.41 34.73
CA THR A 227 -14.35 5.86 34.94
C THR A 227 -15.15 6.61 33.89
N LEU A 228 -15.00 6.24 32.61
CA LEU A 228 -15.72 6.84 31.49
C LEU A 228 -17.23 6.60 31.56
N ALA A 229 -17.66 5.45 32.07
CA ALA A 229 -19.08 5.13 32.25
C ALA A 229 -19.81 6.09 33.21
N LYS A 230 -19.08 6.84 34.04
CA LYS A 230 -19.67 7.88 34.91
C LYS A 230 -19.91 9.19 34.18
N THR A 231 -19.16 9.47 33.11
CA THR A 231 -19.17 10.74 32.39
C THR A 231 -19.78 10.65 30.99
N ALA A 232 -19.74 9.47 30.36
CA ALA A 232 -20.17 9.24 28.99
C ALA A 232 -20.92 7.91 28.84
N PRO A 233 -21.88 7.81 27.91
CA PRO A 233 -22.56 6.56 27.62
C PRO A 233 -21.60 5.54 27.00
N VAL A 234 -21.65 4.31 27.50
CA VAL A 234 -20.89 3.18 26.95
C VAL A 234 -21.81 2.37 26.05
N THR A 235 -21.45 2.24 24.78
CA THR A 235 -22.15 1.41 23.80
C THR A 235 -21.31 0.19 23.45
N ALA A 236 -21.97 -0.95 23.26
CA ALA A 236 -21.35 -2.18 22.80
C ALA A 236 -22.07 -2.65 21.53
N CYS A 237 -21.29 -3.01 20.50
CA CYS A 237 -21.82 -3.47 19.22
C CYS A 237 -21.34 -4.90 18.95
N GLY A 238 -22.24 -5.75 18.48
CA GLY A 238 -21.89 -7.07 17.96
C GLY A 238 -21.12 -6.95 16.64
N LEU A 239 -20.08 -7.76 16.48
CA LEU A 239 -19.28 -7.77 15.25
C LEU A 239 -19.78 -8.86 14.30
N LEU A 240 -19.79 -8.53 13.01
CA LEU A 240 -20.14 -9.51 11.97
C LEU A 240 -18.96 -10.46 11.69
N LYS A 241 -19.26 -11.56 11.02
CA LYS A 241 -18.24 -12.55 10.65
C LYS A 241 -17.15 -11.89 9.80
N HIS A 242 -15.89 -12.09 10.21
CA HIS A 242 -14.68 -11.55 9.59
C HIS A 242 -14.34 -10.08 9.91
N GLU A 243 -15.16 -9.34 10.66
CA GLU A 243 -14.85 -7.94 11.01
C GLU A 243 -13.71 -7.78 12.04
N SER A 244 -13.31 -8.86 12.72
CA SER A 244 -12.13 -8.84 13.60
C SER A 244 -10.81 -8.92 12.82
N LYS A 245 -10.85 -9.25 11.53
CA LYS A 245 -9.66 -9.41 10.70
C LYS A 245 -9.23 -8.07 10.10
N ILE A 246 -7.94 -7.91 9.86
CA ILE A 246 -7.36 -6.72 9.23
C ILE A 246 -7.27 -6.93 7.71
N SER A 247 -7.59 -5.90 6.94
CA SER A 247 -7.41 -5.86 5.49
C SER A 247 -7.10 -4.43 5.01
N VAL A 248 -7.05 -4.22 3.70
CA VAL A 248 -6.91 -2.91 3.09
C VAL A 248 -8.29 -2.35 2.78
N LEU A 249 -8.66 -1.27 3.46
CA LEU A 249 -9.93 -0.58 3.28
C LEU A 249 -9.73 0.65 2.38
N HIS A 250 -10.70 0.88 1.51
CA HIS A 250 -10.74 2.04 0.62
C HIS A 250 -11.94 2.91 0.93
N PHE A 251 -11.68 4.15 1.30
CA PHE A 251 -12.69 5.15 1.64
C PHE A 251 -12.77 6.19 0.53
N SER A 252 -13.98 6.48 0.05
CA SER A 252 -14.23 7.63 -0.81
C SER A 252 -14.36 8.85 0.09
N VAL A 253 -13.40 9.77 0.05
CA VAL A 253 -13.33 10.93 0.95
C VAL A 253 -13.31 12.23 0.16
N LYS A 254 -13.98 13.24 0.69
CA LYS A 254 -13.95 14.63 0.22
C LYS A 254 -13.48 15.51 1.37
N LYS A 255 -12.54 16.41 1.09
CA LYS A 255 -12.08 17.43 2.05
C LYS A 255 -13.27 18.27 2.53
N HIS A 256 -13.38 18.49 3.84
CA HIS A 256 -14.45 19.30 4.41
C HIS A 256 -14.22 20.79 4.09
N GLU A 257 -15.30 21.53 3.81
CA GLU A 257 -15.20 22.94 3.35
C GLU A 257 -14.68 23.88 4.44
N THR A 258 -14.85 23.55 5.72
CA THR A 258 -14.33 24.37 6.82
C THR A 258 -12.85 24.11 7.12
N TYR A 259 -12.23 23.14 6.43
CA TYR A 259 -10.85 22.74 6.70
C TYR A 259 -9.94 23.23 5.56
N ASP A 260 -9.30 24.37 5.79
CA ASP A 260 -8.46 25.03 4.77
C ASP A 260 -7.06 24.43 4.68
N ALA A 261 -6.50 23.97 5.80
CA ALA A 261 -5.13 23.48 5.84
C ALA A 261 -4.91 22.29 4.88
N PRO A 262 -3.72 22.19 4.26
CA PRO A 262 -3.39 21.04 3.41
C PRO A 262 -3.32 19.75 4.24
N ILE A 263 -3.65 18.62 3.60
CA ILE A 263 -3.54 17.28 4.20
C ILE A 263 -2.65 16.46 3.30
N LYS A 264 -1.51 16.02 3.84
CA LYS A 264 -0.53 15.24 3.08
C LYS A 264 -0.91 13.76 3.11
N SER A 265 -0.62 13.04 2.02
CA SER A 265 -0.64 11.58 2.03
C SER A 265 0.32 11.04 3.10
N LYS A 266 -0.06 9.93 3.74
CA LYS A 266 0.65 9.28 4.86
C LYS A 266 0.69 10.10 6.16
N GLU A 267 -0.05 11.20 6.27
CA GLU A 267 -0.23 11.92 7.53
C GLU A 267 -1.13 11.14 8.49
N GLU A 268 -0.94 11.29 9.80
CA GLU A 268 -1.75 10.62 10.80
C GLU A 268 -3.15 11.24 10.89
N LEU A 269 -4.17 10.42 10.64
CA LEU A 269 -5.57 10.82 10.67
C LEU A 269 -6.39 9.84 11.50
N ILE A 270 -7.45 10.37 12.13
CA ILE A 270 -8.37 9.59 12.94
C ILE A 270 -9.60 9.29 12.08
N PHE A 271 -9.85 8.01 11.81
CA PHE A 271 -10.99 7.54 11.04
C PHE A 271 -12.09 7.06 11.98
N HIS A 272 -13.25 7.70 11.89
CA HIS A 272 -14.49 7.23 12.48
C HIS A 272 -15.32 6.55 11.41
N VAL A 273 -15.44 5.23 11.49
CA VAL A 273 -16.12 4.37 10.51
C VAL A 273 -17.24 3.62 11.22
N GLY A 274 -18.48 4.08 11.06
CA GLY A 274 -19.61 3.54 11.83
C GLY A 274 -19.38 3.67 13.33
N PHE A 275 -19.30 2.54 14.04
CA PHE A 275 -19.02 2.48 15.48
C PHE A 275 -17.53 2.34 15.83
N ARG A 276 -16.65 2.19 14.83
CA ARG A 276 -15.21 2.01 15.04
C ARG A 276 -14.47 3.33 14.89
N GLN A 277 -13.49 3.52 15.75
CA GLN A 277 -12.51 4.59 15.64
C GLN A 277 -11.12 3.96 15.58
N PHE A 278 -10.32 4.38 14.62
CA PHE A 278 -8.91 3.98 14.53
C PHE A 278 -8.07 5.13 13.98
N VAL A 279 -6.80 5.09 14.32
CA VAL A 279 -5.81 6.04 13.83
C VAL A 279 -5.00 5.36 12.74
N GLY A 280 -4.70 6.07 11.66
CA GLY A 280 -3.68 5.61 10.74
C GLY A 280 -3.37 6.59 9.63
N ARG A 281 -2.45 6.16 8.76
CA ARG A 281 -1.81 6.98 7.75
C ARG A 281 -2.31 6.59 6.36
N PRO A 282 -3.32 7.28 5.79
CA PRO A 282 -3.90 6.89 4.53
C PRO A 282 -3.01 7.28 3.35
N THR A 283 -3.04 6.45 2.30
CA THR A 283 -2.52 6.84 0.99
C THR A 283 -3.68 7.34 0.13
N PHE A 284 -3.63 8.60 -0.30
CA PHE A 284 -4.65 9.16 -1.19
C PHE A 284 -4.37 8.78 -2.63
N SER A 285 -5.44 8.52 -3.39
CA SER A 285 -5.37 8.19 -4.80
C SER A 285 -6.55 8.78 -5.57
N SER A 286 -6.28 9.21 -6.81
CA SER A 286 -7.32 9.61 -7.75
C SER A 286 -7.98 8.36 -8.31
N GLU A 287 -9.29 8.39 -8.49
CA GLU A 287 -10.02 7.30 -9.09
C GLU A 287 -10.36 7.58 -10.56
N PHE A 288 -9.99 6.65 -11.43
CA PHE A 288 -10.36 6.69 -12.84
C PHE A 288 -11.31 5.54 -13.16
N ILE A 289 -12.34 5.85 -13.96
CA ILE A 289 -13.27 4.84 -14.46
C ILE A 289 -12.52 3.95 -15.47
N ASN A 290 -12.80 2.65 -15.46
CA ASN A 290 -12.23 1.65 -16.37
C ASN A 290 -10.70 1.53 -16.30
N THR A 291 -10.10 1.79 -15.14
CA THR A 291 -8.67 1.55 -14.92
C THR A 291 -8.47 0.80 -13.61
N ASP A 292 -7.58 -0.19 -13.64
CA ASP A 292 -7.10 -1.01 -12.53
C ASP A 292 -6.05 -0.28 -11.68
N LYS A 293 -5.23 0.55 -12.33
CA LYS A 293 -4.24 1.44 -11.70
C LYS A 293 -4.85 2.77 -11.27
N ASN A 294 -4.44 3.24 -10.09
CA ASN A 294 -4.86 4.53 -9.54
C ASN A 294 -3.63 5.40 -9.28
N LYS A 295 -3.67 6.68 -9.67
CA LYS A 295 -2.56 7.60 -9.42
C LYS A 295 -2.58 8.01 -7.95
N MET A 296 -1.44 7.89 -7.27
CA MET A 296 -1.27 8.44 -5.93
C MET A 296 -1.37 9.97 -5.98
N GLU A 297 -2.01 10.55 -4.98
CA GLU A 297 -2.04 12.00 -4.77
C GLU A 297 -1.14 12.34 -3.59
N ARG A 298 -0.29 13.36 -3.71
CA ARG A 298 0.56 13.81 -2.60
C ARG A 298 -0.24 14.52 -1.51
N PHE A 299 -1.31 15.19 -1.91
CA PHE A 299 -2.21 15.91 -1.02
C PHE A 299 -3.68 15.57 -1.31
N LEU A 300 -4.53 15.73 -0.30
CA LEU A 300 -5.99 15.72 -0.49
C LEU A 300 -6.45 17.09 -1.00
N HIS A 301 -6.82 17.16 -2.27
CA HIS A 301 -7.27 18.41 -2.88
C HIS A 301 -8.73 18.72 -2.53
N ALA A 302 -9.04 20.00 -2.38
CA ALA A 302 -10.40 20.48 -2.14
C ALA A 302 -11.30 20.30 -3.38
N GLY A 303 -12.61 20.14 -3.15
CA GLY A 303 -13.62 20.11 -4.21
C GLY A 303 -13.74 18.80 -5.01
N ARG A 304 -12.81 17.84 -4.85
CA ARG A 304 -12.87 16.53 -5.50
C ARG A 304 -12.97 15.37 -4.50
N PHE A 305 -13.49 14.25 -4.98
CA PHE A 305 -13.45 12.99 -4.24
C PHE A 305 -12.14 12.28 -4.55
N SER A 306 -11.44 11.85 -3.51
CA SER A 306 -10.25 11.02 -3.59
C SER A 306 -10.48 9.74 -2.81
N VAL A 307 -9.72 8.69 -3.13
CA VAL A 307 -9.80 7.41 -2.42
C VAL A 307 -8.65 7.30 -1.43
N ALA A 308 -8.98 7.27 -0.13
CA ALA A 308 -8.05 7.03 0.96
C ALA A 308 -7.93 5.53 1.23
N SER A 309 -6.72 5.00 1.16
CA SER A 309 -6.44 3.57 1.37
C SER A 309 -5.61 3.35 2.63
N ILE A 310 -6.05 2.45 3.50
CA ILE A 310 -5.47 2.24 4.83
C ILE A 310 -5.63 0.79 5.29
N TYR A 311 -4.69 0.29 6.08
CA TYR A 311 -4.85 -0.97 6.80
C TYR A 311 -5.77 -0.77 8.01
N ALA A 312 -6.90 -1.47 8.03
CA ALA A 312 -7.85 -1.37 9.13
C ALA A 312 -8.65 -2.67 9.32
N PRO A 313 -9.31 -2.84 10.47
CA PRO A 313 -10.27 -3.94 10.66
C PRO A 313 -11.38 -3.87 9.61
N ILE A 314 -11.71 -5.01 9.03
CA ILE A 314 -12.74 -5.12 8.00
C ILE A 314 -14.07 -4.65 8.57
N SER A 315 -14.77 -3.83 7.80
CA SER A 315 -16.13 -3.41 8.09
C SER A 315 -16.96 -3.55 6.82
N PHE A 316 -18.23 -3.92 6.95
CA PHE A 316 -19.10 -4.09 5.79
C PHE A 316 -19.82 -2.77 5.44
N PRO A 317 -19.71 -2.26 4.20
CA PRO A 317 -20.48 -1.10 3.75
C PRO A 317 -22.00 -1.32 3.85
N PRO A 318 -22.84 -0.28 3.71
CA PRO A 318 -22.49 1.13 3.62
C PRO A 318 -22.16 1.70 5.01
N LEU A 319 -20.97 2.30 5.16
CA LEU A 319 -20.58 2.96 6.40
C LEU A 319 -20.11 4.39 6.10
N PRO A 320 -20.82 5.42 6.60
CA PRO A 320 -20.30 6.78 6.54
C PRO A 320 -19.01 6.86 7.33
N THR A 321 -18.09 7.69 6.87
CA THR A 321 -16.76 7.83 7.45
C THR A 321 -16.46 9.30 7.67
N ILE A 322 -16.05 9.64 8.88
CA ILE A 322 -15.59 10.98 9.24
C ILE A 322 -14.10 10.87 9.53
N VAL A 323 -13.31 11.74 8.91
CA VAL A 323 -11.88 11.81 9.11
C VAL A 323 -11.57 13.06 9.90
N LEU A 324 -11.01 12.87 11.09
CA LEU A 324 -10.57 13.96 11.96
C LEU A 324 -9.05 14.09 11.88
N LYS A 325 -8.58 15.33 11.94
CA LYS A 325 -7.17 15.63 12.15
C LYS A 325 -6.99 16.22 13.55
N ARG A 326 -6.04 15.69 14.30
CA ARG A 326 -5.66 16.22 15.60
C ARG A 326 -4.73 17.42 15.40
N VAL A 327 -5.06 18.55 16.02
CA VAL A 327 -4.23 19.76 16.07
C VAL A 327 -4.08 20.12 17.54
N GLY A 328 -2.95 19.75 18.14
CA GLY A 328 -2.78 19.82 19.60
C GLY A 328 -3.71 18.86 20.34
N GLU A 329 -4.47 19.36 21.32
CA GLU A 329 -5.46 18.56 22.07
C GLU A 329 -6.80 18.42 21.33
N ASP A 330 -7.09 19.28 20.36
CA ASP A 330 -8.38 19.32 19.66
C ASP A 330 -8.39 18.47 18.38
N ALA A 331 -9.54 17.88 18.07
CA ALA A 331 -9.78 17.14 16.83
C ALA A 331 -10.74 17.91 15.93
N THR A 332 -10.28 18.25 14.72
CA THR A 332 -11.07 18.99 13.74
C THR A 332 -11.50 18.08 12.59
N VAL A 333 -12.69 18.33 12.04
CA VAL A 333 -13.20 17.55 10.89
C VAL A 333 -12.44 17.95 9.63
N ALA A 334 -11.61 17.05 9.13
CA ALA A 334 -10.74 17.29 7.99
C ALA A 334 -11.36 16.82 6.66
N ALA A 335 -12.04 15.67 6.69
CA ALA A 335 -12.73 15.12 5.53
C ALA A 335 -13.95 14.29 5.91
N VAL A 336 -14.91 14.19 4.99
CA VAL A 336 -16.11 13.35 5.12
C VAL A 336 -16.19 12.41 3.94
N GLY A 337 -16.66 11.19 4.17
CA GLY A 337 -16.66 10.15 3.16
C GLY A 337 -17.51 8.95 3.50
N SER A 338 -17.26 7.86 2.80
CA SER A 338 -17.86 6.57 3.07
C SER A 338 -16.91 5.43 2.71
N LEU A 339 -17.06 4.30 3.41
CA LEU A 339 -16.35 3.08 3.07
C LEU A 339 -16.85 2.57 1.72
N LYS A 340 -15.94 2.54 0.74
CA LYS A 340 -16.25 2.13 -0.62
C LYS A 340 -16.11 0.61 -0.77
N THR A 341 -14.93 0.09 -0.49
CA THR A 341 -14.58 -1.33 -0.68
C THR A 341 -13.49 -1.78 0.27
N VAL A 342 -13.35 -3.10 0.38
CA VAL A 342 -12.23 -3.75 1.05
C VAL A 342 -11.55 -4.65 0.01
N ASP A 343 -10.42 -4.23 -0.53
CA ASP A 343 -9.74 -4.96 -1.60
C ASP A 343 -8.21 -4.74 -1.58
N PRO A 344 -7.41 -5.70 -1.12
CA PRO A 344 -5.96 -5.55 -1.14
C PRO A 344 -5.35 -5.54 -2.55
N ALA A 345 -6.11 -5.89 -3.60
CA ALA A 345 -5.61 -5.93 -4.97
C ALA A 345 -5.65 -4.56 -5.69
N ARG A 346 -6.22 -3.52 -5.08
CA ARG A 346 -6.26 -2.18 -5.70
C ARG A 346 -4.85 -1.59 -5.78
N ILE A 347 -4.38 -1.33 -7.00
CA ILE A 347 -3.03 -0.79 -7.25
C ILE A 347 -3.05 0.75 -7.15
N ILE A 348 -2.10 1.29 -6.38
CA ILE A 348 -1.84 2.73 -6.24
C ILE A 348 -0.40 3.01 -6.67
N LEU A 349 -0.23 3.89 -7.67
CA LEU A 349 1.07 4.18 -8.28
C LEU A 349 1.48 5.63 -8.02
N LYS A 350 2.68 5.83 -7.46
CA LYS A 350 3.33 7.14 -7.39
C LYS A 350 3.90 7.48 -8.77
N ARG A 351 3.55 8.66 -9.28
CA ARG A 351 4.10 9.22 -10.52
C ARG A 351 5.21 10.20 -10.17
N VAL A 352 6.25 10.26 -11.01
CA VAL A 352 7.29 11.28 -10.98
C VAL A 352 7.48 11.78 -12.42
N ILE A 353 7.59 13.10 -12.57
CA ILE A 353 7.89 13.78 -13.83
C ILE A 353 9.27 14.41 -13.69
N LEU A 354 10.18 14.07 -14.60
CA LEU A 354 11.49 14.68 -14.70
C LEU A 354 11.43 15.73 -15.81
N THR A 355 11.71 16.98 -15.47
CA THR A 355 11.71 18.11 -16.39
C THR A 355 13.11 18.34 -16.96
N GLY A 356 13.18 18.62 -18.25
CA GLY A 356 14.43 18.95 -18.93
C GLY A 356 14.24 20.15 -19.84
N TYR A 357 15.18 21.09 -19.83
CA TYR A 357 15.18 22.22 -20.74
C TYR A 357 15.86 21.83 -22.06
N ARG A 358 15.20 22.11 -23.18
CA ARG A 358 15.81 21.93 -24.51
C ARG A 358 16.64 23.17 -24.83
N LEU A 359 17.96 23.02 -24.83
CA LEU A 359 18.91 24.04 -25.25
C LEU A 359 18.97 24.19 -26.77
#